data_AF-A0A2V5RDJ7-F1
#
_entry.id   AF-A0A2V5RDJ7-F1
#
_cell.length_a   1.000
_cell.length_b   1.000
_cell.length_c   1.000
_cell.angle_alpha   90.00
_cell.angle_beta   90.00
_cell.angle_gamma   90.00
#
_symmetry.space_group_name_H-M   'P 1'
#
loop_
_entity.id
_entity.type
_entity.pdbx_description
1 polymer ?
#
loop_
_entity_poly.entity_id
_entity_poly.type
_entity_poly.pdbx_seq_one_letter_code
_entity_poly.pdbx_strand_id
1 'polypeptide(L)'
;MQYVWKKWSDQGAISHTVSPTTNTTYTATFTTQYYLTMTSGTGGRVTPASGWKNSGAAVSISATPARGYSFSNWTGTGTGSYSGPNNPASITMGGPITEAATFTH
;
A
#
# COMPACT_ATOMS: atom_id res chain seq x y z
N MET A 1 -4.94 8.00 -4.14
CA MET A 1 -5.60 7.76 -2.84
C MET A 1 -7.00 7.28 -3.12
N GLN A 2 -7.52 6.30 -2.36
CA GLN A 2 -8.92 5.88 -2.44
C GLN A 2 -9.54 5.74 -1.04
N TYR A 3 -10.85 5.88 -0.97
CA TYR A 3 -11.63 5.63 0.24
C TYR A 3 -12.43 4.36 0.04
N VAL A 4 -12.17 3.35 0.87
CA VAL A 4 -12.90 2.08 0.86
C VAL A 4 -13.96 2.12 1.95
N TRP A 5 -15.22 1.96 1.58
CA TRP A 5 -16.32 1.85 2.55
C TRP A 5 -16.05 0.66 3.49
N LYS A 6 -16.22 0.87 4.80
CA LYS A 6 -15.96 -0.15 5.82
C LYS A 6 -17.26 -0.67 6.44
N LYS A 7 -18.12 0.22 6.91
CA LYS A 7 -19.40 -0.12 7.55
C LYS A 7 -20.26 1.12 7.76
N TRP A 8 -21.56 0.89 7.90
CA TRP A 8 -22.48 1.83 8.54
C TRP A 8 -22.49 1.63 10.07
N SER A 9 -22.88 2.67 10.82
CA SER A 9 -23.01 2.62 12.29
C SER A 9 -24.07 1.64 12.78
N ASP A 10 -25.07 1.34 11.95
CA ASP A 10 -26.12 0.35 12.18
C ASP A 10 -25.75 -1.06 11.68
N GLN A 11 -24.52 -1.24 11.19
CA GLN A 11 -23.99 -2.49 10.65
C GLN A 11 -24.73 -3.01 9.41
N GLY A 12 -25.56 -2.18 8.78
CA GLY A 12 -26.21 -2.52 7.52
C GLY A 12 -25.23 -2.66 6.36
N ALA A 13 -25.68 -3.33 5.29
CA ALA A 13 -24.91 -3.44 4.05
C ALA A 13 -24.68 -2.05 3.40
N ILE A 14 -23.73 -1.94 2.45
CA ILE A 14 -23.45 -0.68 1.71
C ILE A 14 -24.75 -0.01 1.24
N SER A 15 -25.65 -0.82 0.68
CA SER A 15 -26.99 -0.41 0.28
C SER A 15 -27.99 -1.24 1.07
N HIS A 16 -28.84 -0.58 1.86
CA HIS A 16 -29.94 -1.20 2.58
C HIS A 16 -31.01 -0.16 2.90
N THR A 17 -32.22 -0.63 3.20
CA THR A 17 -33.34 0.23 3.58
C THR A 17 -33.30 0.52 5.07
N VAL A 18 -33.52 1.79 5.43
CA VAL A 18 -33.68 2.24 6.81
C VAL A 18 -35.13 2.74 7.03
N SER A 19 -35.65 2.57 8.23
CA SER A 19 -37.00 3.05 8.60
C SER A 19 -36.98 3.69 9.98
N PRO A 20 -36.31 4.84 10.16
CA PRO A 20 -36.23 5.52 11.44
C PRO A 20 -37.61 6.08 11.85
N THR A 21 -38.05 5.77 13.06
CA THR A 21 -39.30 6.29 13.65
C THR A 21 -39.08 7.52 14.54
N THR A 22 -37.82 7.85 14.81
CA THR A 22 -37.36 9.03 15.56
C THR A 22 -36.09 9.59 14.89
N ASN A 23 -35.64 10.77 15.32
CA ASN A 23 -34.40 11.37 14.83
C ASN A 23 -33.22 10.41 15.02
N THR A 24 -32.72 9.85 13.91
CA THR A 24 -31.68 8.83 13.91
C THR A 24 -30.54 9.27 12.99
N THR A 25 -29.30 9.17 13.48
CA THR A 25 -28.10 9.50 12.71
C THR A 25 -27.40 8.21 12.24
N TYR A 26 -27.16 8.10 10.94
CA TYR A 26 -26.41 7.00 10.34
C TYR A 26 -25.03 7.51 9.88
N THR A 27 -23.95 6.85 10.33
CA THR A 27 -22.58 7.25 10.01
C THR A 27 -21.90 6.17 9.18
N ALA A 28 -21.46 6.53 7.97
CA ALA A 28 -20.59 5.67 7.16
C ALA A 28 -19.13 5.84 7.56
N THR A 29 -18.44 4.74 7.80
CA THR A 29 -16.99 4.71 8.06
C THR A 29 -16.25 4.32 6.80
N PHE A 30 -15.21 5.08 6.45
CA PHE A 30 -14.33 4.81 5.32
C PHE A 30 -12.90 4.55 5.80
N THR A 31 -12.15 3.73 5.06
CA THR A 31 -10.71 3.52 5.26
C THR A 31 -9.95 4.14 4.11
N THR A 32 -9.00 5.02 4.42
CA THR A 32 -8.10 5.61 3.43
C THR A 32 -7.06 4.58 3.01
N GLN A 33 -6.87 4.42 1.70
CA GLN A 33 -5.82 3.61 1.11
C GLN A 33 -4.96 4.43 0.15
N TYR A 34 -3.67 4.10 0.12
CA TYR A 34 -2.71 4.63 -0.82
C TYR A 34 -2.21 3.52 -1.75
N TYR A 35 -1.85 3.91 -2.97
CA TYR A 35 -1.33 2.97 -3.95
C TYR A 35 0.19 2.84 -3.75
N LEU A 36 0.65 1.60 -3.66
CA LEU A 36 2.06 1.25 -3.68
C LEU A 36 2.42 0.80 -5.10
N THR A 37 3.33 1.52 -5.73
CA THR A 37 3.92 1.15 -7.02
C THR A 37 5.26 0.50 -6.76
N MET A 38 5.45 -0.73 -7.25
CA MET A 38 6.69 -1.50 -7.11
C MET A 38 7.29 -1.71 -8.50
N THR A 39 8.53 -1.30 -8.69
CA THR A 39 9.27 -1.48 -9.95
C THR A 39 10.57 -2.22 -9.69
N SER A 40 10.94 -3.11 -10.61
CA SER A 40 12.20 -3.83 -10.61
C SER A 40 13.02 -3.44 -11.83
N GLY A 41 14.28 -3.04 -11.62
CA GLY A 41 15.26 -2.95 -12.68
C GLY A 41 15.54 -4.31 -13.33
N THR A 42 16.25 -4.29 -14.45
CA THR A 42 16.66 -5.51 -15.17
C THR A 42 17.46 -6.42 -14.26
N GLY A 43 17.17 -7.72 -14.30
CA GLY A 43 17.96 -8.72 -13.57
C GLY A 43 17.49 -9.00 -12.14
N GLY A 44 16.24 -8.68 -11.81
CA GLY A 44 15.63 -9.12 -10.55
C GLY A 44 14.12 -8.98 -10.52
N ARG A 45 13.53 -9.31 -9.38
CA ARG A 45 12.09 -9.18 -9.08
C ARG A 45 11.89 -8.48 -7.76
N VAL A 46 10.74 -7.86 -7.58
CA VAL A 46 10.34 -7.18 -6.33
C VAL A 46 9.05 -7.77 -5.77
N THR A 47 8.94 -7.75 -4.45
CA THR A 47 7.77 -8.21 -3.69
C THR A 47 7.46 -7.17 -2.59
N PRO A 48 6.19 -6.87 -2.28
CA PRO A 48 4.97 -7.34 -2.93
C PRO A 48 4.77 -6.75 -4.34
N ALA A 49 3.77 -7.24 -5.06
CA ALA A 49 3.32 -6.58 -6.28
C ALA A 49 2.67 -5.22 -5.96
N SER A 50 2.63 -4.35 -6.97
CA SER A 50 1.92 -3.07 -6.90
C SER A 50 0.46 -3.26 -6.48
N GLY A 51 -0.07 -2.34 -5.69
CA GLY A 51 -1.47 -2.39 -5.30
C GLY A 51 -1.83 -1.45 -4.16
N TRP A 52 -3.11 -1.43 -3.82
CA TRP A 52 -3.63 -0.62 -2.72
C TRP A 52 -3.21 -1.18 -1.36
N LYS A 53 -2.90 -0.28 -0.44
CA LYS A 53 -2.52 -0.57 0.95
C LYS A 53 -3.18 0.45 1.88
N ASN A 54 -3.53 0.01 3.08
CA ASN A 54 -4.15 0.88 4.08
C ASN A 54 -3.21 2.01 4.48
N SER A 55 -3.75 3.20 4.66
CA SER A 55 -3.03 4.33 5.23
C SER A 55 -2.44 3.94 6.59
N GLY A 56 -1.17 4.28 6.82
CA GLY A 56 -0.43 3.94 8.03
C GLY A 56 0.01 2.48 8.14
N ALA A 57 -0.32 1.62 7.16
CA ALA A 57 0.16 0.24 7.18
C ALA A 57 1.66 0.17 6.93
N ALA A 58 2.36 -0.66 7.71
CA ALA A 58 3.73 -1.06 7.42
C ALA A 58 3.72 -2.15 6.35
N VAL A 59 4.53 -1.99 5.30
CA VAL A 59 4.68 -2.94 4.21
C VAL A 59 6.15 -3.34 4.12
N SER A 60 6.44 -4.64 4.20
CA SER A 60 7.78 -5.16 3.95
C SER A 60 7.99 -5.33 2.45
N ILE A 61 9.06 -4.72 1.93
CA ILE A 61 9.49 -4.81 0.53
C ILE A 61 10.76 -5.66 0.44
N SER A 62 10.85 -6.49 -0.59
CA SER A 62 12.00 -7.34 -0.87
C SER A 62 12.31 -7.42 -2.35
N ALA A 63 13.60 -7.53 -2.66
CA ALA A 63 14.14 -7.66 -3.99
C ALA A 63 14.88 -9.00 -4.10
N THR A 64 14.62 -9.75 -5.16
CA THR A 64 15.27 -11.03 -5.43
C THR A 64 16.05 -10.90 -6.74
N PRO A 65 17.40 -10.85 -6.69
CA PRO A 65 18.23 -10.83 -7.88
C PRO A 65 18.08 -12.12 -8.70
N ALA A 66 18.12 -11.99 -10.01
CA ALA A 66 18.27 -13.12 -10.93
C ALA A 66 19.72 -13.62 -10.94
N ARG A 67 19.94 -14.79 -11.53
CA ARG A 67 21.29 -15.36 -11.66
C ARG A 67 22.21 -14.40 -12.42
N GLY A 68 23.39 -14.12 -11.86
CA GLY A 68 24.36 -13.18 -12.43
C GLY A 68 24.12 -11.72 -12.01
N TYR A 69 23.07 -11.42 -11.25
CA TYR A 69 22.80 -10.08 -10.74
C TYR A 69 22.90 -10.02 -9.21
N SER A 70 23.19 -8.82 -8.71
CA SER A 70 23.16 -8.48 -7.29
C SER A 70 22.23 -7.29 -7.07
N PHE A 71 21.51 -7.28 -5.96
CA PHE A 71 20.72 -6.12 -5.55
C PHE A 71 21.66 -4.98 -5.18
N SER A 72 21.41 -3.79 -5.73
CA SER A 72 22.22 -2.60 -5.47
C SER A 72 21.57 -1.73 -4.39
N ASN A 73 20.37 -1.21 -4.66
CA ASN A 73 19.65 -0.35 -3.72
C ASN A 73 18.16 -0.23 -4.08
N TRP A 74 17.40 0.25 -3.11
CA TRP A 74 16.06 0.79 -3.31
C TRP A 74 16.12 2.29 -3.56
N THR A 75 15.23 2.77 -4.43
CA THR A 75 14.92 4.19 -4.62
C THR A 75 13.42 4.36 -4.44
N GLY A 76 13.06 4.94 -3.30
CA GLY A 76 11.69 5.19 -2.89
C GLY A 76 11.31 6.66 -3.03
N THR A 77 10.06 6.92 -3.40
CA THR A 77 9.46 8.26 -3.39
C THR A 77 8.09 8.22 -2.72
N GLY A 78 7.73 9.30 -2.02
CA GLY A 78 6.47 9.43 -1.29
C GLY A 78 6.64 9.34 0.24
N THR A 79 5.60 9.74 0.96
CA THR A 79 5.61 9.82 2.42
C THR A 79 5.68 8.44 3.06
N GLY A 80 6.82 8.13 3.68
CA GLY A 80 7.10 6.85 4.34
C GLY A 80 7.69 5.78 3.41
N SER A 81 8.15 6.17 2.22
CA SER A 81 8.98 5.35 1.33
C SER A 81 10.37 5.06 1.93
N TYR A 82 11.09 4.11 1.34
CA TYR A 82 12.44 3.73 1.74
C TYR A 82 13.44 3.93 0.59
N SER A 83 14.58 4.55 0.88
CA SER A 83 15.70 4.63 -0.06
C SER A 83 16.96 4.18 0.66
N GLY A 84 17.64 3.18 0.11
CA GLY A 84 18.84 2.63 0.73
C GLY A 84 19.16 1.20 0.32
N PRO A 85 20.26 0.64 0.84
CA PRO A 85 20.77 -0.67 0.43
C PRO A 85 20.16 -1.84 1.20
N ASN A 86 19.25 -1.62 2.17
CA ASN A 86 18.72 -2.74 2.96
C ASN A 86 17.72 -3.53 2.14
N ASN A 87 17.85 -4.86 2.17
CA ASN A 87 16.92 -5.77 1.52
C ASN A 87 16.79 -7.06 2.36
N PRO A 88 15.61 -7.37 2.92
CA PRO A 88 14.35 -6.62 2.82
C PRO A 88 14.36 -5.27 3.58
N ALA A 89 13.43 -4.40 3.23
CA ALA A 89 13.17 -3.12 3.92
C ALA A 89 11.69 -3.01 4.33
N SER A 90 11.37 -2.02 5.15
CA SER A 90 10.00 -1.72 5.58
C SER A 90 9.65 -0.28 5.26
N ILE A 91 8.48 -0.07 4.66
CA ILE A 91 7.90 1.24 4.37
C ILE A 91 6.61 1.42 5.15
N THR A 92 6.19 2.66 5.33
CA THR A 92 4.91 3.00 5.97
C THR A 92 4.06 3.81 5.00
N MET A 93 2.84 3.36 4.71
CA MET A 93 1.96 4.01 3.73
C MET A 93 1.38 5.34 4.26
N GLY A 94 2.19 6.39 4.31
CA GLY A 94 1.76 7.75 4.66
C GLY A 94 1.18 8.54 3.47
N GLY A 95 1.32 8.01 2.26
CA GLY A 95 0.84 8.58 1.00
C GLY A 95 1.01 7.57 -0.14
N PRO A 96 0.74 7.94 -1.40
CA PRO A 96 1.16 7.15 -2.55
C PRO A 96 2.67 6.97 -2.52
N ILE A 97 3.14 5.73 -2.66
CA ILE A 97 4.56 5.38 -2.61
C ILE A 97 4.96 4.69 -3.91
N THR A 98 6.13 5.03 -4.43
CA THR A 98 6.79 4.28 -5.49
C THR A 98 8.13 3.77 -4.99
N GLU A 99 8.36 2.47 -5.07
CA GLU A 99 9.61 1.78 -4.71
C GLU A 99 10.22 1.12 -5.93
N ALA A 100 11.47 1.45 -6.22
CA ALA A 100 12.24 0.89 -7.33
C ALA A 100 13.47 0.14 -6.83
N ALA A 101 13.63 -1.14 -7.20
CA ALA A 101 14.86 -1.89 -6.94
C ALA A 101 15.82 -1.79 -8.13
N THR A 102 17.08 -1.48 -7.87
CA THR A 102 18.16 -1.53 -8.86
C THR A 102 19.00 -2.79 -8.67
N PHE A 103 19.41 -3.41 -9.78
CA PHE A 103 20.28 -4.59 -9.81
C PHE A 103 21.48 -4.35 -10.73
N THR A 104 22.62 -4.95 -10.40
CA THR A 104 23.87 -4.85 -11.16
C THR A 104 24.40 -6.26 -11.47
N HIS A 105 24.98 -6.46 -12.66
CA HIS A 105 25.63 -7.70 -13.10
C HIS A 105 27.15 -7.54 -13.09
#